data_AF-A0A6I1MMS2-F1
#
_entry.id   AF-A0A6I1MMS2-F1
#
_cell.length_a   1.000
_cell.length_b   1.000
_cell.length_c   1.000
_cell.angle_alpha   90.00
_cell.angle_beta   90.00
_cell.angle_gamma   90.00
#
_symmetry.space_group_name_H-M   'P 1'
#
loop_
_entity.id
_entity.type
_entity.pdbx_description
1 polymer ?
#
loop_
_entity_poly.entity_id
_entity_poly.type
_entity_poly.pdbx_seq_one_letter_code
_entity_poly.pdbx_strand_id
1 'polypeptide(L)'
;MYIVFGNRVVDSKDIKENLEKNSLFKVIKDMSKGSKREDIVAFNLSISLNILNEILMEDYNLDEVEDDELFNEYITLAEELATDLEEFIPEDSIFDIRAYKWDPSDNDIKVVILLAHEELGKNKLKDVMKRLLTQVE
;
A
#
# COMPACT_ATOMS: atom_id res chain seq x y z
N MET A 1 7.08 -15.01 5.04
CA MET A 1 6.32 -15.62 6.17
C MET A 1 5.24 -16.44 5.51
N TYR A 2 5.05 -17.69 5.94
CA TYR A 2 3.96 -18.50 5.41
C TYR A 2 2.64 -18.08 6.05
N ILE A 3 1.66 -17.79 5.20
CA ILE A 3 0.36 -17.22 5.57
C ILE A 3 -0.71 -18.16 5.06
N VAL A 4 -1.67 -18.48 5.92
CA VAL A 4 -2.81 -19.31 5.55
C VAL A 4 -3.81 -18.44 4.80
N PHE A 5 -4.08 -18.82 3.56
CA PHE A 5 -4.96 -18.10 2.64
C PHE A 5 -6.02 -19.08 2.14
N GLY A 6 -7.17 -19.09 2.81
CA GLY A 6 -8.18 -20.13 2.61
C GLY A 6 -7.59 -21.53 2.84
N ASN A 7 -7.58 -22.35 1.78
CA ASN A 7 -7.04 -23.72 1.81
C ASN A 7 -5.58 -23.85 1.34
N ARG A 8 -4.90 -22.73 1.03
CA ARG A 8 -3.51 -22.72 0.58
C ARG A 8 -2.61 -21.94 1.52
N VAL A 9 -1.30 -22.13 1.34
CA VAL A 9 -0.27 -21.37 2.05
C VAL A 9 0.44 -20.50 1.02
N VAL A 10 0.56 -19.21 1.34
CA VAL A 10 1.25 -18.22 0.51
C VAL A 10 2.48 -17.70 1.26
N ASP A 11 3.60 -17.44 0.59
CA ASP A 11 4.75 -16.79 1.21
C ASP A 11 4.67 -15.26 1.01
N SER A 12 4.67 -14.51 2.11
CA SER A 12 4.78 -13.04 2.06
C SER A 12 6.02 -12.56 1.30
N LYS A 13 7.10 -13.36 1.25
CA LYS A 13 8.29 -12.99 0.47
C LYS A 13 8.03 -13.00 -1.02
N ASP A 14 7.29 -13.97 -1.53
CA ASP A 14 6.98 -14.06 -2.96
C ASP A 14 6.11 -12.87 -3.38
N ILE A 15 5.12 -12.51 -2.55
CA ILE A 15 4.30 -11.32 -2.78
C ILE A 15 5.18 -10.06 -2.75
N LYS A 16 6.04 -9.91 -1.74
CA LYS A 16 6.96 -8.78 -1.64
C LYS A 16 7.80 -8.62 -2.92
N GLU A 17 8.45 -9.70 -3.35
CA GLU A 17 9.30 -9.68 -4.54
C GLU A 17 8.51 -9.37 -5.81
N ASN A 18 7.28 -9.85 -5.93
CA ASN A 18 6.41 -9.57 -7.05
C ASN A 18 6.06 -8.07 -7.11
N LEU A 19 5.64 -7.49 -5.98
CA LEU A 19 5.34 -6.06 -5.85
C LEU A 19 6.56 -5.19 -6.20
N GLU A 20 7.74 -5.49 -5.66
CA GLU A 20 8.95 -4.69 -5.92
C GLU A 20 9.46 -4.79 -7.36
N LYS A 21 9.22 -5.91 -8.06
CA LYS A 21 9.70 -6.12 -9.43
C LYS A 21 8.75 -5.54 -10.48
N ASN A 22 7.46 -5.53 -10.20
CA ASN A 22 6.42 -5.27 -11.20
C ASN A 22 5.61 -4.00 -10.95
N SER A 23 5.89 -3.25 -9.87
CA SER A 23 5.18 -2.00 -9.58
C SER A 23 6.12 -0.80 -9.40
N LEU A 24 5.52 0.39 -9.33
CA LEU A 24 6.21 1.65 -9.01
C LEU A 24 6.53 1.79 -7.52
N PHE A 25 6.06 0.86 -6.69
CA PHE A 25 6.19 0.90 -5.25
C PHE A 25 7.43 0.14 -4.76
N LYS A 26 8.08 0.70 -3.74
CA LYS A 26 9.15 0.04 -2.99
C LYS A 26 8.61 -0.46 -1.66
N VAL A 27 8.96 -1.68 -1.25
CA VAL A 27 8.56 -2.19 0.06
C VAL A 27 9.57 -1.75 1.12
N ILE A 28 9.12 -0.86 2.01
CA ILE A 28 9.93 -0.33 3.12
C ILE A 28 10.00 -1.35 4.26
N LYS A 29 8.86 -1.96 4.61
CA LYS A 29 8.73 -2.81 5.80
C LYS A 29 7.64 -3.86 5.63
N ASP A 30 7.93 -5.09 6.06
CA ASP A 30 6.90 -6.13 6.28
C ASP A 30 6.20 -5.86 7.62
N MET A 31 4.89 -5.61 7.56
CA MET A 31 4.03 -5.31 8.70
C MET A 31 3.12 -6.49 9.09
N SER A 32 3.24 -7.64 8.43
CA SER A 32 2.35 -8.79 8.60
C SER A 32 2.28 -9.25 10.07
N LYS A 33 3.41 -9.27 10.78
CA LYS A 33 3.45 -9.58 12.23
C LYS A 33 2.70 -8.55 13.09
N GLY A 34 2.71 -7.28 12.69
CA GLY A 34 2.01 -6.18 13.39
C GLY A 34 0.48 -6.30 13.32
N SER A 35 -0.03 -7.09 12.37
CA SER A 35 -1.46 -7.40 12.29
C SER A 35 -1.95 -8.25 13.48
N LYS A 36 -1.04 -9.02 14.11
CA LYS A 36 -1.33 -10.06 15.11
C LYS A 36 -2.21 -11.19 14.58
N ARG A 37 -2.10 -11.49 13.29
CA ARG A 37 -2.85 -12.54 12.60
C ARG A 37 -1.93 -13.34 11.68
N GLU A 38 -2.26 -14.61 11.50
CA GLU A 38 -1.49 -15.55 10.66
C GLU A 38 -2.06 -15.67 9.23
N ASP A 39 -3.23 -15.07 8.98
CA ASP A 39 -3.97 -15.06 7.72
C ASP A 39 -3.91 -13.68 7.02
N ILE A 40 -2.91 -12.86 7.36
CA ILE A 40 -2.75 -11.50 6.86
C ILE A 40 -1.34 -11.24 6.38
N VAL A 41 -1.23 -10.66 5.18
CA VAL A 41 -0.02 -10.04 4.64
C VAL A 41 -0.19 -8.52 4.75
N ALA A 42 0.83 -7.80 5.21
CA ALA A 42 0.81 -6.35 5.15
C ALA A 42 2.19 -5.78 4.87
N PHE A 43 2.24 -4.72 4.06
CA PHE A 43 3.48 -4.02 3.73
C PHE A 43 3.31 -2.51 3.90
N ASN A 44 4.37 -1.88 4.40
CA ASN A 44 4.57 -0.45 4.24
C ASN A 44 5.36 -0.23 2.94
N LEU A 45 4.81 0.58 2.06
CA LEU A 45 5.31 0.89 0.73
C LEU A 45 5.69 2.37 0.64
N SER A 46 6.55 2.71 -0.31
CA SER A 46 6.69 4.07 -0.80
C SER A 46 6.60 4.17 -2.31
N ILE A 47 6.09 5.32 -2.77
CA ILE A 47 6.13 5.75 -4.17
C ILE A 47 6.79 7.13 -4.26
N SER A 48 7.71 7.31 -5.20
CA SER A 48 8.49 8.54 -5.32
C SER A 48 7.62 9.71 -5.81
N LEU A 49 7.81 10.89 -5.23
CA LEU A 49 7.17 12.12 -5.73
C LEU A 49 7.56 12.44 -7.17
N ASN A 50 8.74 12.03 -7.63
CA ASN A 50 9.12 12.25 -9.03
C ASN A 50 8.14 11.57 -9.99
N ILE A 51 7.72 10.35 -9.66
CA ILE A 51 6.75 9.58 -10.47
C ILE A 51 5.36 10.23 -10.38
N LEU A 52 4.94 10.60 -9.17
CA LEU A 52 3.63 11.25 -8.98
C LEU A 52 3.58 12.60 -9.70
N ASN A 53 4.66 13.38 -9.65
CA ASN A 53 4.78 14.67 -10.32
C ASN A 53 4.72 14.54 -11.84
N GLU A 54 5.40 13.54 -12.40
CA GLU A 54 5.34 13.28 -13.84
C GLU A 54 3.90 13.07 -14.32
N ILE A 55 3.07 12.39 -13.52
CA ILE A 55 1.66 12.15 -13.82
C ILE A 55 0.81 13.41 -13.57
N LEU A 56 0.94 14.05 -12.40
CA LEU A 56 0.12 15.22 -12.05
C LEU A 56 0.41 16.43 -12.93
N MET A 57 1.64 16.59 -13.44
CA MET A 57 2.00 17.68 -14.35
C MET A 57 1.26 17.61 -15.69
N GLU A 58 0.62 16.49 -16.04
CA GLU A 58 -0.22 16.40 -17.24
C GLU A 58 -1.49 17.27 -17.11
N ASP A 59 -2.02 17.41 -15.90
CA ASP A 59 -3.28 18.11 -15.61
C ASP A 59 -3.10 19.39 -14.78
N TYR A 60 -1.99 19.53 -14.04
CA TYR A 60 -1.76 20.60 -13.07
C TYR A 60 -0.43 21.33 -13.29
N ASN A 61 -0.42 22.65 -13.05
CA ASN A 61 0.83 23.38 -12.84
C ASN A 61 1.22 23.31 -11.36
N LEU A 62 2.09 22.35 -11.00
CA LEU A 62 2.41 22.07 -9.59
C LEU A 62 2.99 23.26 -8.83
N ASP A 63 3.63 24.22 -9.51
CA ASP A 63 4.18 25.44 -8.88
C ASP A 63 3.08 26.42 -8.43
N GLU A 64 1.85 26.24 -8.91
CA GLU A 64 0.70 27.09 -8.60
C GLU A 64 -0.30 26.45 -7.62
N VAL A 65 -0.06 25.19 -7.22
CA VAL A 65 -0.92 24.44 -6.29
C VAL A 65 -0.43 24.64 -4.86
N GLU A 66 -1.35 24.89 -3.92
CA GLU A 66 -0.99 24.99 -2.50
C GLU A 66 -0.57 23.62 -1.93
N ASP A 67 0.40 23.61 -1.00
CA ASP A 67 0.96 22.37 -0.42
C ASP A 67 -0.11 21.42 0.14
N ASP A 68 -1.18 21.95 0.76
CA ASP A 68 -2.27 21.14 1.31
C ASP A 68 -3.11 20.48 0.21
N GLU A 69 -3.36 21.18 -0.89
CA GLU A 69 -4.05 20.63 -2.05
C GLU A 69 -3.17 19.58 -2.74
N LEU A 70 -1.91 19.91 -2.98
CA LEU A 70 -0.92 19.02 -3.58
C LEU A 70 -0.72 17.74 -2.74
N PHE A 71 -0.73 17.85 -1.41
CA PHE A 71 -0.71 16.70 -0.53
C PHE A 71 -1.91 15.77 -0.76
N ASN A 72 -3.12 16.31 -0.85
CA ASN A 72 -4.32 15.51 -1.09
C ASN A 72 -4.28 14.84 -2.48
N GLU A 73 -3.77 15.53 -3.50
CA GLU A 73 -3.59 14.96 -4.84
C GLU A 73 -2.58 13.81 -4.81
N TYR A 74 -1.44 13.98 -4.13
CA TYR A 74 -0.47 12.90 -3.95
C TYR A 74 -1.03 11.68 -3.23
N ILE A 75 -1.80 11.90 -2.16
CA ILE A 75 -2.45 10.82 -1.40
C ILE A 75 -3.44 10.08 -2.31
N THR A 76 -4.28 10.80 -3.03
CA THR A 76 -5.27 10.24 -3.95
C THR A 76 -4.59 9.41 -5.04
N LEU A 77 -3.63 10.01 -5.75
CA LEU A 77 -2.93 9.34 -6.85
C LEU A 77 -2.13 8.12 -6.36
N ALA A 78 -1.48 8.21 -5.19
CA ALA A 78 -0.77 7.07 -4.63
C ALA A 78 -1.72 5.91 -4.26
N GLU A 79 -2.92 6.20 -3.76
CA GLU A 79 -3.93 5.17 -3.50
C GLU A 79 -4.46 4.57 -4.80
N GLU A 80 -4.73 5.39 -5.81
CA GLU A 80 -5.18 4.95 -7.14
C GLU A 80 -4.16 4.01 -7.80
N LEU A 81 -2.90 4.43 -7.91
CA LEU A 81 -1.82 3.60 -8.46
C LEU A 81 -1.59 2.32 -7.66
N ALA A 82 -1.84 2.36 -6.35
CA ALA A 82 -1.73 1.18 -5.51
C ALA A 82 -2.87 0.18 -5.76
N THR A 83 -4.01 0.59 -6.32
CA THR A 83 -5.09 -0.36 -6.67
C THR A 83 -4.67 -1.36 -7.73
N ASP A 84 -3.78 -0.96 -8.64
CA ASP A 84 -3.20 -1.84 -9.67
C ASP A 84 -2.35 -2.98 -9.06
N LEU A 85 -1.96 -2.87 -7.79
CA LEU A 85 -1.25 -3.95 -7.09
C LEU A 85 -2.11 -5.21 -6.94
N GLU A 86 -3.43 -5.11 -7.15
CA GLU A 86 -4.34 -6.25 -7.25
C GLU A 86 -3.86 -7.30 -8.27
N GLU A 87 -3.22 -6.87 -9.36
CA GLU A 87 -2.71 -7.77 -10.40
C GLU A 87 -1.56 -8.69 -9.93
N PHE A 88 -0.90 -8.32 -8.83
CA PHE A 88 0.29 -9.01 -8.32
C PHE A 88 0.02 -9.85 -7.07
N ILE A 89 -1.23 -9.88 -6.61
CA ILE A 89 -1.67 -10.64 -5.44
C ILE A 89 -2.59 -11.80 -5.86
N PRO A 90 -2.83 -12.78 -4.98
CA PRO A 90 -3.66 -13.93 -5.33
C PRO A 90 -5.14 -13.55 -5.58
N GLU A 91 -5.81 -14.14 -6.59
CA GLU A 91 -7.19 -13.77 -7.00
C GLU A 91 -8.28 -13.90 -5.92
N ASP A 92 -8.09 -14.79 -4.93
CA ASP A 92 -8.99 -15.00 -3.79
C ASP A 92 -8.75 -14.00 -2.63
N SER A 93 -8.03 -12.90 -2.92
CA SER A 93 -7.67 -11.88 -1.94
C SER A 93 -8.70 -10.76 -1.91
N ILE A 94 -8.94 -10.27 -0.70
CA ILE A 94 -9.40 -8.90 -0.46
C ILE A 94 -8.23 -8.07 0.04
N PHE A 95 -8.19 -6.80 -0.35
CA PHE A 95 -7.17 -5.86 0.10
C PHE A 95 -7.75 -4.51 0.51
N ASP A 96 -6.98 -3.77 1.31
CA ASP A 96 -7.22 -2.40 1.71
C ASP A 96 -5.91 -1.63 1.57
N ILE A 97 -6.00 -0.40 1.10
CA ILE A 97 -4.86 0.49 0.82
C ILE A 97 -5.09 1.80 1.54
N ARG A 98 -4.05 2.31 2.17
CA ARG A 98 -4.06 3.62 2.82
C ARG A 98 -2.75 4.36 2.62
N ALA A 99 -2.78 5.43 1.84
CA ALA A 99 -1.72 6.43 1.88
C ALA A 99 -1.88 7.26 3.16
N TYR A 100 -0.78 7.55 3.85
CA TYR A 100 -0.86 8.12 5.21
C TYR A 100 0.13 9.22 5.51
N LYS A 101 1.19 9.38 4.70
CA LYS A 101 2.24 10.36 4.96
C LYS A 101 2.90 10.80 3.66
N TRP A 102 3.07 12.12 3.52
CA TRP A 102 4.04 12.71 2.63
C TRP A 102 5.35 12.91 3.41
N ASP A 103 6.43 12.34 2.91
CA ASP A 103 7.76 12.48 3.49
C ASP A 103 8.67 13.32 2.58
N PRO A 104 8.79 14.64 2.86
CA PRO A 104 9.65 15.51 2.06
C PRO A 104 11.14 15.15 2.14
N SER A 105 11.57 14.44 3.19
CA SER A 105 12.98 14.07 3.36
C SER A 105 13.36 12.90 2.44
N ASP A 106 12.47 11.91 2.34
CA ASP A 106 12.64 10.76 1.45
C ASP A 106 12.13 11.03 0.01
N ASN A 107 11.46 12.17 -0.20
CA ASN A 107 10.81 12.55 -1.46
C ASN A 107 9.82 11.48 -1.95
N ASP A 108 8.95 11.01 -1.05
CA ASP A 108 7.97 9.98 -1.34
C ASP A 108 6.64 10.12 -0.56
N ILE A 109 5.64 9.37 -1.02
CA ILE A 109 4.40 9.10 -0.26
C ILE A 109 4.49 7.70 0.31
N LYS A 110 4.12 7.56 1.59
CA LYS A 110 4.05 6.28 2.29
C LYS A 110 2.64 5.70 2.22
N VAL A 111 2.55 4.41 1.90
CA VAL A 111 1.30 3.68 1.70
C VAL A 111 1.34 2.35 2.44
N VAL A 112 0.27 2.02 3.17
CA VAL A 112 0.09 0.68 3.72
C VAL A 112 -0.84 -0.11 2.81
N ILE A 113 -0.39 -1.30 2.41
CA ILE A 113 -1.24 -2.31 1.79
C ILE A 113 -1.45 -3.48 2.76
N LEU A 114 -2.68 -3.96 2.82
CA LEU A 114 -3.12 -5.07 3.63
C LEU A 114 -3.87 -6.07 2.75
N LEU A 115 -3.51 -7.34 2.82
CA LEU A 115 -4.06 -8.44 2.02
C LEU A 115 -4.55 -9.56 2.94
N ALA A 116 -5.71 -10.14 2.63
CA ALA A 116 -6.25 -11.31 3.32
C ALA A 116 -7.16 -12.11 2.38
N HIS A 117 -7.42 -13.38 2.71
CA HIS A 117 -8.38 -14.17 1.95
C HIS A 117 -9.79 -13.59 2.07
N GLU A 118 -10.60 -13.71 1.00
CA GLU A 118 -11.94 -13.13 0.93
C GLU A 118 -12.86 -13.51 2.10
N GLU A 119 -12.70 -14.72 2.65
CA GLU A 119 -13.45 -15.21 3.82
C GLU A 119 -13.27 -14.36 5.09
N LEU A 120 -12.16 -13.62 5.21
CA LEU A 120 -11.93 -12.74 6.36
C LEU A 120 -12.98 -11.62 6.44
N GLY A 121 -13.42 -11.12 5.28
CA GLY A 121 -14.38 -10.04 5.13
C GLY A 121 -13.83 -8.62 5.35
N LYS A 122 -14.37 -7.65 4.60
CA LYS A 122 -13.91 -6.25 4.57
C LYS A 122 -13.97 -5.52 5.92
N ASN A 123 -14.94 -5.85 6.79
CA ASN A 123 -15.04 -5.22 8.11
C ASN A 123 -13.80 -5.51 8.96
N LYS A 124 -13.31 -6.76 8.91
CA LYS A 124 -12.14 -7.15 9.67
C LYS A 124 -10.86 -6.57 9.09
N LEU A 125 -10.80 -6.45 7.76
CA LEU A 125 -9.71 -5.79 7.05
C LEU A 125 -9.53 -4.34 7.53
N LYS A 126 -10.63 -3.56 7.61
CA LYS A 126 -10.63 -2.19 8.13
C LYS A 126 -10.13 -2.09 9.57
N ASP A 127 -10.53 -3.02 10.45
CA ASP A 127 -10.06 -3.05 11.84
C ASP A 127 -8.55 -3.29 11.93
N VAL A 128 -8.02 -4.16 11.07
CA VAL A 128 -6.59 -4.45 11.01
C VAL A 128 -5.83 -3.26 10.42
N MET A 129 -6.32 -2.65 9.35
CA MET A 129 -5.72 -1.47 8.74
C MET A 129 -5.55 -0.34 9.77
N LYS A 130 -6.60 -0.02 10.54
CA LYS A 130 -6.53 0.97 11.63
C LYS A 130 -5.41 0.67 12.63
N ARG A 131 -5.21 -0.60 12.98
CA ARG A 131 -4.14 -1.03 13.90
C ARG A 131 -2.76 -0.94 13.26
N LEU A 132 -2.64 -1.22 11.97
CA LEU A 132 -1.36 -1.11 11.26
C LEU A 132 -0.94 0.34 11.12
N LEU A 133 -1.88 1.24 10.82
CA LEU A 133 -1.63 2.69 10.75
C LEU A 133 -1.16 3.30 12.07
N THR A 134 -1.43 2.69 13.23
CA THR A 134 -0.83 3.15 14.51
C THR A 134 0.59 2.61 14.74
N GLN A 135 1.17 1.86 13.80
CA GLN A 135 2.48 1.20 13.90
C GLN A 135 3.44 1.58 12.77
N VAL A 136 3.05 2.53 11.91
CA VAL A 136 3.86 3.02 10.79
C VAL A 136 4.91 4.05 11.21
N GLU A 137 4.88 4.47 12.48
CA GLU A 137 5.92 5.27 13.16
C GLU A 137 7.01 4.37 13.78
#